data_AF-A0A7C5MCS6-F1
#
_entry.id   AF-A0A7C5MCS6-F1
#
_cell.length_a   1.000
_cell.length_b   1.000
_cell.length_c   1.000
_cell.angle_alpha   90.00
_cell.angle_beta   90.00
_cell.angle_gamma   90.00
#
_symmetry.space_group_name_H-M   'P 1'
#
loop_
_entity.id
_entity.type
_entity.pdbx_description
1 polymer ?
#
loop_
_entity_poly.entity_id
_entity_poly.type
_entity_poly.pdbx_seq_one_letter_code
_entity_poly.pdbx_strand_id
1 'polypeptide(L)'
;FSSCSVYGKASEELCTEASPTHPQTAYARAKRLSEEAILSLTGPDFCPVVLRNATVFGPSPRMRLDLVLNNLAALAFLEGEIRMVSDGSPWRPLIHIRDLCRAAQLALEAPEDVVRGEIFNCGDTLANYRIREIAACVQEAFPSCRIVPGAASPDQRSYRVSFEKIRSRLGFQARYTAKEGAAELREVFERLPLQSFHLRDSLFFRCRRIRQLIAEGRLDEQLRWTALDAPDGQPAGASAASPDQR
;
A
#
# COMPACT_ATOMS: atom_id res chain seq x y z
N PHE A 1 -1.69 5.43 9.81
CA PHE A 1 -1.16 4.40 8.87
C PHE A 1 0.19 4.81 8.30
N SER A 2 1.17 3.92 8.41
CA SER A 2 2.49 3.98 7.78
C SER A 2 2.61 2.97 6.63
N SER A 3 3.74 2.29 6.44
CA SER A 3 3.95 1.22 5.45
C SER A 3 5.19 0.39 5.79
N CYS A 4 5.18 -0.92 5.55
CA CYS A 4 6.40 -1.74 5.61
C CYS A 4 7.47 -1.32 4.58
N SER A 5 7.12 -0.47 3.59
CA SER A 5 8.11 0.08 2.65
C SER A 5 9.21 0.91 3.33
N VAL A 6 9.04 1.31 4.59
CA VAL A 6 10.08 1.98 5.38
C VAL A 6 11.31 1.09 5.62
N TYR A 7 11.17 -0.23 5.58
CA TYR A 7 12.29 -1.16 5.73
C TYR A 7 13.20 -1.20 4.48
N GLY A 8 12.70 -0.80 3.31
CA GLY A 8 13.52 -0.69 2.08
C GLY A 8 13.98 -2.03 1.53
N LYS A 9 15.30 -2.22 1.42
CA LYS A 9 15.92 -3.52 1.10
C LYS A 9 16.49 -4.08 2.38
N ALA A 10 15.90 -5.19 2.86
CA ALA A 10 16.30 -5.82 4.10
C ALA A 10 17.19 -7.05 3.85
N SER A 11 17.82 -7.56 4.90
CA SER A 11 18.48 -8.86 4.93
C SER A 11 17.47 -10.00 4.78
N GLU A 12 17.93 -11.26 4.83
CA GLU A 12 17.05 -12.44 4.74
C GLU A 12 16.15 -12.63 5.98
N GLU A 13 16.49 -11.98 7.08
CA GLU A 13 15.76 -12.03 8.35
C GLU A 13 14.42 -11.28 8.27
N LEU A 14 13.48 -11.68 9.15
CA LEU A 14 12.21 -10.98 9.26
C LEU A 14 12.41 -9.61 9.92
N CYS A 15 12.01 -8.54 9.23
CA CYS A 15 11.95 -7.21 9.83
C CYS A 15 10.91 -7.19 10.96
N THR A 16 11.32 -6.73 12.13
CA THR A 16 10.44 -6.40 13.25
C THR A 16 10.30 -4.88 13.36
N GLU A 17 9.45 -4.40 14.26
CA GLU A 17 9.31 -2.96 14.52
C GLU A 17 10.59 -2.33 15.09
N ALA A 18 11.48 -3.13 15.68
CA ALA A 18 12.80 -2.72 16.16
C ALA A 18 13.88 -2.76 15.07
N SER A 19 13.60 -3.35 13.90
CA SER A 19 14.55 -3.37 12.79
C SER A 19 14.80 -1.96 12.24
N PRO A 20 16.03 -1.65 11.78
CA PRO A 20 16.34 -0.36 11.19
C PRO A 20 15.50 -0.10 9.94
N THR A 21 15.08 1.16 9.75
CA THR A 21 14.38 1.58 8.54
C THR A 21 15.35 2.13 7.51
N HIS A 22 15.18 1.75 6.24
CA HIS A 22 15.98 2.23 5.12
C HIS A 22 15.07 2.69 3.96
N PRO A 23 14.34 3.81 4.10
CA PRO A 23 13.33 4.22 3.12
C PRO A 23 13.95 4.66 1.77
N GLN A 24 13.75 3.84 0.74
CA GLN A 24 14.34 4.02 -0.60
C GLN A 24 13.54 4.90 -1.56
N THR A 25 12.30 5.26 -1.21
CA THR A 25 11.40 6.06 -2.07
C THR A 25 10.93 7.31 -1.35
N ALA A 26 10.55 8.35 -2.09
CA ALA A 26 9.93 9.56 -1.51
C ALA A 26 8.69 9.21 -0.66
N TYR A 27 7.89 8.25 -1.12
CA TYR A 27 6.75 7.72 -0.36
C TYR A 27 7.17 7.11 0.99
N ALA A 28 8.17 6.21 0.99
CA ALA A 28 8.64 5.57 2.22
C ALA A 28 9.28 6.57 3.18
N ARG A 29 10.01 7.56 2.66
CA ARG A 29 10.60 8.65 3.46
C ARG A 29 9.52 9.51 4.11
N ALA A 30 8.51 9.91 3.34
CA ALA A 30 7.37 10.66 3.86
C ALA A 30 6.64 9.88 4.96
N LYS A 31 6.43 8.57 4.78
CA LYS A 31 5.85 7.72 5.84
C LYS A 31 6.70 7.69 7.10
N ARG A 32 8.02 7.52 6.99
CA ARG A 32 8.92 7.53 8.14
C ARG A 32 8.89 8.87 8.90
N LEU A 33 8.94 9.99 8.17
CA LEU A 33 8.84 11.33 8.76
C LEU A 33 7.49 11.54 9.46
N SER A 34 6.39 11.05 8.88
CA SER A 34 5.07 11.10 9.54
C SER A 34 5.05 10.26 10.82
N GLU A 35 5.71 9.10 10.86
CA GLU A 35 5.80 8.32 12.10
C GLU A 35 6.50 9.11 13.20
N GLU A 36 7.68 9.68 12.92
CA GLU A 36 8.44 10.51 13.85
C GLU A 36 7.62 11.68 14.38
N ALA A 37 7.03 12.46 13.47
CA ALA A 37 6.27 13.66 13.83
C ALA A 37 4.98 13.36 14.60
N ILE A 38 4.31 12.22 14.33
CA ILE A 38 3.08 11.85 15.05
C ILE A 38 3.43 11.26 16.41
N LEU A 39 4.46 10.41 16.49
CA LEU A 39 4.86 9.79 17.75
C LEU A 39 5.46 10.80 18.74
N SER A 40 6.09 11.89 18.27
CA SER A 40 6.56 12.96 19.14
C SER A 40 5.44 13.74 19.84
N LEU A 41 4.19 13.62 19.36
CA LEU A 41 3.01 14.21 19.99
C LEU A 41 2.40 13.31 21.07
N THR A 42 2.96 12.11 21.32
CA THR A 42 2.45 11.19 22.35
C THR A 42 2.46 11.87 23.71
N GLY A 43 1.31 11.91 24.36
CA GLY A 43 1.13 12.54 25.67
C GLY A 43 -0.19 12.13 26.31
N PRO A 44 -0.52 12.60 27.52
CA PRO A 44 -1.76 12.19 28.22
C PRO A 44 -3.02 12.37 27.35
N ASP A 45 -3.08 13.45 26.58
CA ASP A 45 -4.24 13.82 25.75
C ASP A 45 -4.16 13.30 24.30
N PHE A 46 -3.08 12.63 23.91
CA PHE A 46 -2.92 12.09 22.56
C PHE A 46 -2.23 10.72 22.57
N CYS A 47 -2.97 9.70 22.15
CA CYS A 47 -2.54 8.31 22.08
C CYS A 47 -2.35 7.88 20.62
N PRO A 48 -1.24 8.26 19.95
CA PRO A 48 -1.01 7.84 18.58
C PRO A 48 -0.62 6.37 18.51
N VAL A 49 -1.10 5.70 17.46
CA VAL A 49 -0.73 4.33 17.11
C VAL A 49 -0.33 4.28 15.65
N VAL A 50 0.80 3.65 15.35
CA VAL A 50 1.33 3.53 13.99
C VAL A 50 1.17 2.11 13.47
N LEU A 51 0.40 1.95 12.39
CA LEU A 51 0.29 0.69 11.66
C LEU A 51 1.18 0.71 10.40
N ARG A 52 2.31 0.00 10.40
CA ARG A 52 3.14 -0.26 9.21
C ARG A 52 2.52 -1.40 8.42
N ASN A 53 1.61 -1.09 7.50
CA ASN A 53 0.91 -2.13 6.75
C ASN A 53 1.80 -2.80 5.70
N ALA A 54 1.57 -4.10 5.53
CA ALA A 54 1.97 -4.88 4.37
C ALA A 54 1.33 -4.32 3.07
N THR A 55 1.72 -4.87 1.92
CA THR A 55 1.15 -4.44 0.63
C THR A 55 -0.31 -4.86 0.56
N VAL A 56 -1.19 -3.87 0.42
CA VAL A 56 -2.64 -4.11 0.44
C VAL A 56 -3.08 -4.78 -0.86
N PHE A 57 -4.07 -5.67 -0.77
CA PHE A 57 -4.79 -6.22 -1.93
C PHE A 57 -6.30 -6.32 -1.65
N GLY A 58 -7.07 -6.60 -2.69
CA GLY A 58 -8.52 -6.85 -2.62
C GLY A 58 -9.38 -5.72 -3.18
N PRO A 59 -10.70 -5.95 -3.29
CA PRO A 59 -11.64 -5.01 -3.87
C PRO A 59 -11.90 -3.79 -3.00
N SER A 60 -12.00 -2.63 -3.63
CA SER A 60 -12.26 -1.35 -2.98
C SER A 60 -13.07 -0.43 -3.90
N PRO A 61 -13.95 0.43 -3.37
CA PRO A 61 -14.62 1.48 -4.15
C PRO A 61 -13.63 2.40 -4.87
N ARG A 62 -12.41 2.54 -4.34
CA ARG A 62 -11.27 3.19 -5.02
C ARG A 62 -10.22 2.14 -5.34
N MET A 63 -10.53 1.31 -6.33
CA MET A 63 -9.65 0.23 -6.76
C MET A 63 -8.29 0.77 -7.20
N ARG A 64 -7.23 0.08 -6.77
CA ARG A 64 -5.85 0.40 -7.11
C ARG A 64 -5.28 -0.76 -7.92
N LEU A 65 -5.08 -0.54 -9.22
CA LEU A 65 -4.51 -1.53 -10.13
C LEU A 65 -3.00 -1.39 -10.26
N ASP A 66 -2.38 -0.53 -9.46
CA ASP A 66 -0.93 -0.37 -9.29
C ASP A 66 -0.39 -1.09 -8.03
N LEU A 67 -1.22 -1.91 -7.38
CA LEU A 67 -0.82 -2.83 -6.31
C LEU A 67 -0.62 -4.23 -6.90
N VAL A 68 0.44 -4.93 -6.50
CA VAL A 68 0.94 -6.09 -7.26
C VAL A 68 -0.11 -7.19 -7.50
N LEU A 69 -0.83 -7.66 -6.48
CA LEU A 69 -1.84 -8.71 -6.65
C LEU A 69 -3.00 -8.20 -7.51
N ASN A 70 -3.51 -7.00 -7.22
CA ASN A 70 -4.59 -6.38 -7.98
C ASN A 70 -4.22 -6.16 -9.46
N ASN A 71 -2.99 -5.74 -9.72
CA ASN A 71 -2.46 -5.53 -11.06
C ASN A 71 -2.40 -6.84 -11.85
N LEU A 72 -1.79 -7.88 -11.26
CA LEU A 72 -1.66 -9.19 -11.89
C LEU A 72 -3.03 -9.81 -12.18
N ALA A 73 -3.99 -9.71 -11.26
CA ALA A 73 -5.36 -10.18 -11.47
C ALA A 73 -6.09 -9.39 -12.57
N ALA A 74 -5.90 -8.08 -12.64
CA ALA A 74 -6.51 -7.26 -13.70
C ALA A 74 -5.92 -7.55 -15.08
N LEU A 75 -4.60 -7.78 -15.17
CA LEU A 75 -3.95 -8.21 -16.41
C LEU A 75 -4.44 -9.59 -16.85
N ALA A 76 -4.57 -10.53 -15.92
CA ALA A 76 -5.12 -11.86 -16.20
C ALA A 76 -6.54 -11.76 -16.77
N PHE A 77 -7.40 -10.96 -16.13
CA PHE A 77 -8.79 -10.77 -16.55
C PHE A 77 -8.92 -10.05 -17.90
N LEU A 78 -8.17 -8.98 -18.13
CA LEU A 78 -8.36 -8.08 -19.28
C LEU A 78 -7.48 -8.40 -20.51
N GLU A 79 -6.37 -9.12 -20.31
CA GLU A 79 -5.39 -9.39 -21.36
C GLU A 79 -5.02 -10.88 -21.46
N GLY A 80 -5.53 -11.74 -20.58
CA GLY A 80 -5.26 -13.18 -20.61
C GLY A 80 -3.83 -13.57 -20.17
N GLU A 81 -3.10 -12.64 -19.54
CA GLU A 81 -1.70 -12.84 -19.15
C GLU A 81 -1.41 -12.29 -17.75
N ILE A 82 -0.57 -12.99 -17.00
CA ILE A 82 -0.09 -12.57 -15.68
C ILE A 82 1.33 -12.01 -15.88
N ARG A 83 1.44 -10.73 -16.24
CA ARG A 83 2.73 -10.09 -16.56
C ARG A 83 3.38 -9.52 -15.30
N MET A 84 4.48 -10.12 -14.87
CA MET A 84 5.30 -9.56 -13.81
C MET A 84 6.21 -8.45 -14.34
N VAL A 85 6.40 -7.38 -13.55
CA VAL A 85 7.33 -6.30 -13.89
C VAL A 85 8.79 -6.68 -13.56
N SER A 86 8.99 -7.62 -12.64
CA SER A 86 10.30 -8.13 -12.23
C SER A 86 10.46 -9.61 -12.60
N ASP A 87 11.66 -10.15 -12.31
CA ASP A 87 11.98 -11.58 -12.37
C ASP A 87 11.21 -12.44 -11.33
N GLY A 88 10.36 -11.82 -10.52
CA GLY A 88 9.55 -12.50 -9.52
C GLY A 88 10.26 -12.82 -8.20
N SER A 89 11.56 -12.54 -8.08
CA SER A 89 12.39 -12.88 -6.91
C SER A 89 12.15 -12.03 -5.64
N PRO A 90 11.76 -10.73 -5.71
CA PRO A 90 11.62 -9.90 -4.51
C PRO A 90 10.50 -10.36 -3.58
N TRP A 91 10.73 -10.21 -2.27
CA TRP A 91 9.74 -10.46 -1.23
C TRP A 91 8.81 -9.26 -1.01
N ARG A 92 7.52 -9.55 -0.81
CA ARG A 92 6.46 -8.62 -0.47
C ARG A 92 5.50 -9.28 0.53
N PRO A 93 5.36 -8.74 1.75
CA PRO A 93 4.24 -9.09 2.59
C PRO A 93 2.94 -8.54 1.99
N LEU A 94 1.86 -9.32 2.10
CA LEU A 94 0.53 -8.95 1.65
C LEU A 94 -0.46 -8.86 2.81
N ILE A 95 -1.46 -7.99 2.69
CA ILE A 95 -2.62 -7.92 3.60
C ILE A 95 -3.89 -7.58 2.82
N HIS A 96 -4.98 -8.28 3.10
CA HIS A 96 -6.26 -7.96 2.48
C HIS A 96 -6.83 -6.66 3.04
N ILE A 97 -7.52 -5.86 2.22
CA ILE A 97 -8.09 -4.58 2.64
C ILE A 97 -9.05 -4.73 3.83
N ARG A 98 -9.87 -5.79 3.88
CA ARG A 98 -10.76 -6.04 5.02
C ARG A 98 -9.99 -6.37 6.30
N ASP A 99 -8.85 -7.05 6.17
CA ASP A 99 -7.98 -7.35 7.31
C ASP A 99 -7.26 -6.09 7.81
N LEU A 100 -6.84 -5.20 6.91
CA LEU A 100 -6.29 -3.90 7.28
C LEU A 100 -7.33 -3.05 8.04
N CYS A 101 -8.59 -3.03 7.60
CA CYS A 101 -9.67 -2.36 8.32
C CYS A 101 -9.87 -2.96 9.71
N ARG A 102 -9.87 -4.29 9.84
CA ARG A 102 -9.97 -4.96 11.15
C ARG A 102 -8.79 -4.62 12.06
N ALA A 103 -7.57 -4.59 11.54
CA ALA A 103 -6.39 -4.22 12.32
C ALA A 103 -6.49 -2.78 12.84
N ALA A 104 -7.02 -1.86 12.04
CA ALA A 104 -7.27 -0.49 12.46
C ALA A 104 -8.34 -0.40 13.55
N GLN A 105 -9.43 -1.15 13.40
CA GLN A 105 -10.47 -1.26 14.42
C GLN A 105 -9.89 -1.79 15.74
N LEU A 106 -9.13 -2.90 15.71
CA LEU A 106 -8.49 -3.46 16.90
C LEU A 106 -7.55 -2.46 17.58
N ALA A 107 -6.78 -1.69 16.81
CA ALA A 107 -5.90 -0.67 17.37
C ALA A 107 -6.66 0.50 18.02
N LEU A 108 -7.84 0.85 17.49
CA LEU A 108 -8.71 1.90 18.04
C LEU A 108 -9.47 1.44 19.30
N GLU A 109 -9.82 0.16 19.38
CA GLU A 109 -10.56 -0.44 20.50
C GLU A 109 -9.65 -0.95 21.63
N ALA A 110 -8.35 -1.05 21.39
CA ALA A 110 -7.40 -1.55 22.37
C ALA A 110 -7.20 -0.58 23.55
N PRO A 111 -6.92 -1.10 24.76
CA PRO A 111 -6.55 -0.27 25.90
C PRO A 111 -5.36 0.63 25.57
N GLU A 112 -5.41 1.89 26.01
CA GLU A 112 -4.38 2.88 25.67
C GLU A 112 -2.98 2.46 26.11
N ASP A 113 -2.84 1.84 27.29
CA ASP A 113 -1.57 1.33 27.82
C ASP A 113 -0.94 0.23 26.95
N VAL A 114 -1.74 -0.43 26.10
CA VAL A 114 -1.26 -1.44 25.15
C VAL A 114 -0.70 -0.81 23.87
N VAL A 115 -1.26 0.32 23.42
CA VAL A 115 -1.03 0.89 22.07
C VAL A 115 -0.40 2.28 22.04
N ARG A 116 -0.35 2.99 23.15
CA ARG A 116 0.13 4.37 23.22
C ARG A 116 1.57 4.49 22.74
N GLY A 117 1.78 5.27 21.68
CA GLY A 117 3.10 5.50 21.09
C GLY A 117 3.66 4.27 20.38
N GLU A 118 2.85 3.22 20.19
CA GLU A 118 3.34 1.96 19.63
C GLU A 118 3.32 1.97 18.11
N ILE A 119 4.33 1.30 17.56
CA ILE A 119 4.37 0.89 16.16
C ILE A 119 4.04 -0.60 16.10
N PHE A 120 3.18 -0.98 15.16
CA PHE A 120 2.85 -2.35 14.81
C PHE A 120 3.02 -2.57 13.31
N ASN A 121 3.78 -3.59 12.93
CA ASN A 121 3.67 -4.19 11.61
C ASN A 121 2.27 -4.78 11.48
N CYS A 122 1.59 -4.49 10.37
CA CYS A 122 0.19 -4.85 10.16
C CYS A 122 0.06 -5.76 8.93
N GLY A 123 -0.24 -7.04 9.19
CA GLY A 123 -0.20 -8.14 8.23
C GLY A 123 -0.05 -9.48 8.95
N ASP A 124 0.36 -10.52 8.22
CA ASP A 124 0.57 -11.85 8.79
C ASP A 124 1.94 -12.40 8.35
N THR A 125 2.66 -13.04 9.27
CA THR A 125 4.01 -13.59 9.00
C THR A 125 3.95 -14.67 7.92
N LEU A 126 2.84 -15.40 7.83
CA LEU A 126 2.59 -16.40 6.78
C LEU A 126 2.29 -15.76 5.42
N ALA A 127 1.92 -14.48 5.39
CA ALA A 127 1.60 -13.73 4.18
C ALA A 127 2.80 -12.98 3.59
N ASN A 128 4.03 -13.46 3.84
CA ASN A 128 5.23 -13.02 3.13
C ASN A 128 5.39 -13.85 1.86
N TYR A 129 5.24 -13.22 0.68
CA TYR A 129 5.32 -13.90 -0.60
C TYR A 129 6.45 -13.33 -1.45
N ARG A 130 7.04 -14.14 -2.32
CA ARG A 130 7.73 -13.65 -3.51
C ARG A 130 6.74 -13.22 -4.57
N ILE A 131 7.11 -12.28 -5.43
CA ILE A 131 6.23 -11.85 -6.53
C ILE A 131 5.79 -13.01 -7.42
N ARG A 132 6.68 -13.98 -7.68
CA ARG A 132 6.31 -15.21 -8.42
C ARG A 132 5.27 -16.09 -7.72
N GLU A 133 5.27 -16.11 -6.39
CA GLU A 133 4.29 -16.85 -5.60
C GLU A 133 2.93 -16.14 -5.65
N ILE A 134 2.92 -14.80 -5.63
CA ILE A 134 1.71 -14.00 -5.88
C ILE A 134 1.15 -14.29 -7.27
N ALA A 135 2.01 -14.33 -8.30
CA ALA A 135 1.60 -14.67 -9.66
C ALA A 135 1.01 -16.08 -9.76
N ALA A 136 1.57 -17.05 -9.05
CA ALA A 136 1.01 -18.41 -8.95
C ALA A 136 -0.39 -18.41 -8.30
N CYS A 137 -0.58 -17.68 -7.19
CA CYS A 137 -1.90 -17.54 -6.57
C CYS A 137 -2.93 -16.93 -7.53
N VAL A 138 -2.52 -15.95 -8.35
CA VAL A 138 -3.39 -15.37 -9.40
C VAL A 138 -3.67 -16.41 -10.49
N GLN A 139 -2.68 -17.19 -10.93
CA GLN A 139 -2.89 -18.23 -11.93
C GLN A 139 -3.89 -19.31 -11.47
N GLU A 140 -3.93 -19.64 -10.19
CA GLU A 140 -4.96 -20.56 -9.65
C GLU A 140 -6.38 -19.99 -9.84
N ALA A 141 -6.56 -18.67 -9.71
CA ALA A 141 -7.84 -18.02 -9.99
C ALA A 141 -8.12 -17.85 -11.49
N PHE A 142 -7.07 -17.80 -12.33
CA PHE A 142 -7.14 -17.60 -13.78
C PHE A 142 -6.37 -18.71 -14.53
N PRO A 143 -6.86 -19.96 -14.54
CA PRO A 143 -6.09 -21.14 -14.97
C PRO A 143 -5.71 -21.13 -16.46
N SER A 144 -6.43 -20.38 -17.30
CA SER A 144 -6.10 -20.21 -18.73
C SER A 144 -4.99 -19.19 -18.99
N CYS A 145 -4.60 -18.40 -18.00
CA CYS A 145 -3.61 -17.33 -18.16
C CYS A 145 -2.19 -17.86 -17.93
N ARG A 146 -1.27 -17.43 -18.79
CA ARG A 146 0.16 -17.73 -18.63
C ARG A 146 0.86 -16.66 -17.79
N ILE A 147 1.82 -17.08 -16.97
CA ILE A 147 2.73 -16.16 -16.27
C ILE A 147 3.81 -15.71 -17.25
N VAL A 148 3.96 -14.40 -17.42
CA VAL A 148 5.01 -13.78 -18.24
C VAL A 148 6.00 -13.09 -17.30
N PRO A 149 7.25 -13.57 -17.18
CA PRO A 149 8.24 -12.93 -16.32
C PRO A 149 8.69 -11.59 -16.91
N GLY A 150 9.00 -10.64 -16.03
CA GLY A 150 9.61 -9.36 -16.40
C GLY A 150 11.13 -9.42 -16.36
N ALA A 151 11.77 -8.38 -16.90
CA ALA A 151 13.20 -8.18 -16.71
C ALA A 151 13.54 -7.87 -15.24
N ALA A 152 14.81 -7.96 -14.86
CA ALA A 152 15.26 -7.50 -13.54
C ALA A 152 14.82 -6.04 -13.31
N SER A 153 14.09 -5.80 -12.22
CA SER A 153 13.49 -4.50 -11.92
C SER A 153 14.48 -3.60 -11.18
N PRO A 154 14.48 -2.28 -11.45
CA PRO A 154 15.21 -1.31 -10.62
C PRO A 154 14.62 -1.15 -9.20
N ASP A 155 13.41 -1.67 -8.93
CA ASP A 155 12.87 -1.73 -7.56
C ASP A 155 13.62 -2.77 -6.72
N GLN A 156 14.63 -2.31 -5.99
CA GLN A 156 15.46 -3.16 -5.14
C GLN A 156 14.83 -3.52 -3.80
N ARG A 157 13.63 -3.02 -3.49
CA ARG A 157 12.97 -3.35 -2.23
C ARG A 157 12.65 -4.83 -2.23
N SER A 158 13.10 -5.52 -1.21
CA SER A 158 12.79 -6.92 -0.94
C SER A 158 12.93 -7.10 0.56
N TYR A 159 11.85 -7.47 1.23
CA TYR A 159 11.82 -7.61 2.67
C TYR A 159 10.73 -8.59 3.08
N ARG A 160 11.00 -9.29 4.18
CA ARG A 160 10.02 -10.12 4.87
C ARG A 160 9.79 -9.50 6.24
N VAL A 161 8.58 -9.61 6.76
CA VAL A 161 8.19 -8.89 7.98
C VAL A 161 7.60 -9.86 8.98
N SER A 162 8.00 -9.71 10.24
CA SER A 162 7.34 -10.34 11.37
C SER A 162 6.15 -9.49 11.80
N PHE A 163 5.02 -10.15 11.98
CA PHE A 163 3.78 -9.56 12.49
C PHE A 163 3.44 -10.10 13.89
N GLU A 164 4.44 -10.59 14.62
CA GLU A 164 4.25 -11.17 15.95
C GLU A 164 3.68 -10.17 16.95
N LYS A 165 4.14 -8.92 16.89
CA LYS A 165 3.77 -7.89 17.86
C LYS A 165 2.26 -7.58 17.78
N ILE A 166 1.71 -7.37 16.59
CA ILE A 166 0.28 -7.09 16.42
C ILE A 166 -0.58 -8.30 16.81
N ARG A 167 -0.10 -9.52 16.54
CA ARG A 167 -0.77 -10.76 16.93
C ARG A 167 -0.83 -10.93 18.44
N SER A 168 0.31 -10.79 19.12
CA SER A 168 0.43 -10.99 20.56
C SER A 168 -0.25 -9.88 21.38
N ARG A 169 -0.16 -8.61 20.92
CA ARG A 169 -0.66 -7.46 21.66
C ARG A 169 -2.13 -7.12 21.36
N LEU A 170 -2.57 -7.30 20.12
CA LEU A 170 -3.92 -6.94 19.67
C LEU A 170 -4.79 -8.14 19.27
N GLY A 171 -4.26 -9.37 19.35
CA GLY A 171 -4.98 -10.57 18.90
C GLY A 171 -5.22 -10.62 17.39
N PHE A 172 -4.52 -9.79 16.61
CA PHE A 172 -4.74 -9.73 15.17
C PHE A 172 -4.20 -10.96 14.45
N GLN A 173 -5.02 -11.55 13.60
CA GLN A 173 -4.65 -12.60 12.65
C GLN A 173 -5.33 -12.29 11.32
N ALA A 174 -4.64 -12.43 10.19
CA ALA A 174 -5.26 -12.24 8.89
C ALA A 174 -6.30 -13.34 8.61
N ARG A 175 -7.35 -13.02 7.86
CA ARG A 175 -8.42 -13.98 7.51
C ARG A 175 -8.41 -14.34 6.04
N TYR A 176 -7.74 -13.56 5.19
CA TYR A 176 -7.74 -13.76 3.74
C TYR A 176 -6.32 -13.97 3.23
N THR A 177 -6.16 -15.02 2.44
CA THR A 177 -4.93 -15.35 1.72
C THR A 177 -4.85 -14.62 0.38
N ALA A 178 -3.66 -14.64 -0.24
CA ALA A 178 -3.48 -14.10 -1.58
C ALA A 178 -4.34 -14.84 -2.63
N LYS A 179 -4.51 -16.16 -2.47
CA LYS A 179 -5.36 -17.00 -3.32
C LYS A 179 -6.83 -16.60 -3.24
N GLU A 180 -7.37 -16.47 -2.02
CA GLU A 180 -8.75 -16.02 -1.82
C GLU A 180 -8.97 -14.60 -2.33
N GLY A 181 -7.99 -13.71 -2.12
CA GLY A 181 -8.02 -12.36 -2.69
C GLY A 181 -8.05 -12.33 -4.21
N ALA A 182 -7.27 -13.19 -4.87
CA ALA A 182 -7.27 -13.29 -6.33
C ALA A 182 -8.61 -13.81 -6.87
N ALA A 183 -9.21 -14.80 -6.20
CA ALA A 183 -10.54 -15.30 -6.54
C ALA A 183 -11.63 -14.22 -6.32
N GLU A 184 -11.59 -13.49 -5.20
CA GLU A 184 -12.54 -12.41 -4.93
C GLU A 184 -12.42 -11.29 -5.99
N LEU A 185 -11.20 -10.92 -6.39
CA LEU A 185 -11.00 -9.95 -7.46
C LEU A 185 -11.57 -10.43 -8.80
N ARG A 186 -11.39 -11.70 -9.14
CA ARG A 186 -11.98 -12.28 -10.34
C ARG A 186 -13.50 -12.14 -10.33
N GLU A 187 -14.16 -12.53 -9.24
CA GLU A 187 -15.62 -12.42 -9.11
C GLU A 187 -16.10 -10.96 -9.24
N VAL A 188 -15.36 -10.01 -8.67
CA VAL A 188 -15.69 -8.58 -8.77
C VAL A 188 -15.49 -8.08 -10.20
N PHE A 189 -14.40 -8.47 -10.88
CA PHE A 189 -14.13 -8.05 -12.25
C PHE A 189 -15.16 -8.60 -13.24
N GLU A 190 -15.61 -9.85 -13.07
CA GLU A 190 -16.69 -10.45 -13.89
C GLU A 190 -18.02 -9.69 -13.78
N ARG A 191 -18.25 -8.95 -12.70
CA ARG A 191 -19.48 -8.15 -12.48
C ARG A 191 -19.35 -6.69 -12.91
N LEU A 192 -18.14 -6.24 -13.26
CA LEU A 192 -17.88 -4.85 -13.64
C LEU A 192 -17.67 -4.75 -15.16
N PRO A 193 -18.07 -3.63 -15.79
CA PRO A 193 -17.84 -3.40 -17.22
C PRO A 193 -16.38 -2.99 -17.49
N LEU A 194 -15.41 -3.75 -16.95
CA LEU A 194 -13.99 -3.47 -17.14
C LEU A 194 -13.55 -3.84 -18.55
N GLN A 195 -12.99 -2.87 -19.25
CA GLN A 195 -12.28 -3.01 -20.52
C GLN A 195 -10.79 -2.76 -20.38
N SER A 196 -9.98 -3.23 -21.34
CA SER A 196 -8.52 -3.14 -21.31
C SER A 196 -7.98 -1.70 -21.20
N PHE A 197 -8.73 -0.68 -21.62
CA PHE A 197 -8.31 0.72 -21.46
C PHE A 197 -8.20 1.14 -19.98
N HIS A 198 -8.92 0.49 -19.06
CA HIS A 198 -8.86 0.78 -17.63
C HIS A 198 -7.50 0.43 -17.01
N LEU A 199 -6.69 -0.43 -17.63
CA LEU A 199 -5.29 -0.66 -17.23
C LEU A 199 -4.40 0.57 -17.45
N ARG A 200 -4.87 1.54 -18.24
CA ARG A 200 -4.20 2.81 -18.51
C ARG A 200 -4.86 4.00 -17.84
N ASP A 201 -6.12 3.86 -17.44
CA ASP A 201 -6.94 4.91 -16.83
C ASP A 201 -6.32 5.43 -15.52
N SER A 202 -6.31 6.75 -15.36
CA SER A 202 -5.79 7.41 -14.16
C SER A 202 -6.60 7.08 -12.90
N LEU A 203 -7.89 6.73 -13.04
CA LEU A 203 -8.78 6.38 -11.93
C LEU A 203 -8.22 5.24 -11.06
N PHE A 204 -7.48 4.31 -11.66
CA PHE A 204 -6.93 3.14 -10.96
C PHE A 204 -5.44 3.27 -10.58
N PHE A 205 -4.75 4.31 -11.05
CA PHE A 205 -3.29 4.48 -10.92
C PHE A 205 -2.97 5.83 -10.28
N ARG A 206 -2.57 5.81 -9.01
CA ARG A 206 -2.48 7.06 -8.22
C ARG A 206 -1.51 8.09 -8.82
N CYS A 207 -0.34 7.65 -9.26
CA CYS A 207 0.64 8.57 -9.85
C CYS A 207 0.17 9.16 -11.18
N ARG A 208 -0.60 8.40 -11.98
CA ARG A 208 -1.22 8.92 -13.20
C ARG A 208 -2.29 9.95 -12.87
N ARG A 209 -3.13 9.69 -11.86
CA ARG A 209 -4.14 10.66 -11.40
C ARG A 209 -3.52 11.97 -10.91
N ILE A 210 -2.44 11.89 -10.13
CA ILE A 210 -1.74 13.10 -9.66
C ILE A 210 -1.20 13.90 -10.85
N ARG A 211 -0.51 13.26 -11.80
CA ARG A 211 0.02 13.94 -12.98
C ARG A 211 -1.07 14.55 -13.85
N GLN A 212 -2.19 13.84 -14.03
CA GLN A 212 -3.34 14.37 -14.75
C GLN A 212 -3.89 15.62 -14.06
N LEU A 213 -4.09 15.60 -12.75
CA LEU A 213 -4.59 16.75 -12.00
C LEU A 213 -3.63 17.96 -12.08
N ILE A 214 -2.32 17.73 -12.12
CA ILE A 214 -1.32 18.79 -12.35
C ILE A 214 -1.44 19.34 -13.77
N ALA A 215 -1.51 18.46 -14.78
CA ALA A 215 -1.64 18.86 -16.18
C ALA A 215 -2.95 19.61 -16.47
N GLU A 216 -4.02 19.30 -15.74
CA GLU A 216 -5.31 19.99 -15.79
C GLU A 216 -5.31 21.31 -14.98
N GLY A 217 -4.20 21.67 -14.32
CA GLY A 217 -4.10 22.88 -13.50
C GLY A 217 -4.92 22.84 -12.20
N ARG A 218 -5.38 21.65 -11.78
CA ARG A 218 -6.17 21.42 -10.56
C ARG A 218 -5.30 21.22 -9.33
N LEU A 219 -4.09 20.70 -9.54
CA LEU A 219 -3.02 20.64 -8.53
C LEU A 219 -1.82 21.45 -9.00
N ASP A 220 -1.13 22.12 -8.08
CA ASP A 220 0.18 22.72 -8.35
C ASP A 220 1.33 21.69 -8.26
N GLU A 221 2.56 22.12 -8.58
CA GLU A 221 3.76 21.27 -8.49
C GLU A 221 4.10 20.84 -7.05
N GLN A 222 3.54 21.54 -6.06
CA GLN A 222 3.64 21.23 -4.63
C GLN A 222 2.50 20.31 -4.15
N LEU A 223 1.69 19.79 -5.07
CA LEU A 223 0.56 18.88 -4.82
C LEU A 223 -0.59 19.50 -4.00
N ARG A 224 -0.78 20.81 -4.08
CA ARG A 224 -1.91 21.54 -3.45
C ARG A 224 -2.99 21.83 -4.48
N TRP A 225 -4.25 21.85 -4.03
CA TRP A 225 -5.38 22.26 -4.88
C TRP A 225 -5.25 23.72 -5.30
N THR A 226 -5.48 23.99 -6.57
CA THR A 226 -5.57 25.36 -7.08
C THR A 226 -6.94 25.94 -6.75
N ALA A 227 -7.03 27.27 -6.64
CA ALA A 227 -8.22 27.99 -6.16
C ALA A 227 -9.49 27.75 -6.99
N LEU A 228 -9.39 27.17 -8.19
CA LEU A 228 -10.52 26.83 -9.05
C LEU A 228 -11.25 25.54 -8.64
N ASP A 229 -10.65 24.71 -7.78
CA ASP A 229 -11.11 23.34 -7.50
C ASP A 229 -10.98 22.93 -6.02
N ALA A 230 -10.81 23.89 -5.11
CA ALA A 230 -10.81 23.60 -3.69
C ALA A 230 -12.17 22.97 -3.30
N PRO A 231 -12.21 21.76 -2.72
CA PRO A 231 -13.46 21.21 -2.21
C PRO A 231 -14.04 22.19 -1.18
N ASP A 232 -15.33 22.52 -1.32
CA ASP A 232 -16.03 23.55 -0.56
C ASP A 232 -15.55 23.62 0.90
N GLY A 233 -14.81 24.67 1.24
CA GLY A 233 -14.41 24.99 2.61
C GLY A 233 -12.92 24.89 2.97
N GLN A 234 -12.00 24.49 2.09
CA GLN A 234 -10.57 24.66 2.35
C GLN A 234 -10.01 25.90 1.65
N PRO A 235 -9.35 26.84 2.36
CA PRO A 235 -8.66 27.93 1.68
C PRO A 235 -7.59 27.32 0.76
N ALA A 236 -7.61 27.71 -0.51
CA ALA A 236 -6.53 27.41 -1.44
C ALA A 236 -5.21 27.77 -0.77
N GLY A 237 -4.25 26.85 -0.78
CA GLY A 237 -2.96 27.08 -0.13
C GLY A 237 -2.34 28.34 -0.73
N ALA A 238 -2.34 29.43 0.03
CA ALA A 238 -1.76 30.68 -0.41
C ALA A 238 -0.32 30.39 -0.81
N SER A 239 0.01 30.68 -2.08
CA SER A 239 1.38 30.85 -2.50
C SER A 239 1.99 31.88 -1.56
N ALA A 240 2.80 31.42 -0.62
CA ALA A 240 3.64 32.32 0.15
C ALA A 240 4.63 32.89 -0.85
N ALA A 241 4.32 34.08 -1.37
CA ALA A 241 5.28 34.91 -2.05
C ALA A 241 6.53 34.99 -1.16
N SER A 242 7.69 34.60 -1.72
CA SER A 242 8.98 34.82 -1.09
C SER A 242 9.08 36.27 -0.61
N PRO A 243 9.36 36.52 0.68
CA PRO A 243 9.85 37.82 1.08
C PRO A 243 11.34 37.89 0.73
N ASP A 244 11.68 38.83 -0.14
CA ASP A 244 12.95 39.58 -0.25
C ASP A 244 14.27 38.78 -0.21
N GLN A 245 15.07 38.73 -1.28
CA GLN A 245 15.95 39.84 -1.70
C GLN A 245 16.42 40.76 -0.55
N ARG A 246 17.37 40.27 0.25
CA ARG A 246 18.65 40.93 0.53
C ARG A 246 19.62 40.01 1.27
#